data_AF-A0A9D0QUN4-F1
#
_entry.id   AF-A0A9D0QUN4-F1
#
_cell.length_a   1.000
_cell.length_b   1.000
_cell.length_c   1.000
_cell.angle_alpha   90.00
_cell.angle_beta   90.00
_cell.angle_gamma   90.00
#
_symmetry.space_group_name_H-M   'P 1'
#
loop_
_entity.id
_entity.type
_entity.pdbx_description
1 polymer ?
#
loop_
_entity_poly.entity_id
_entity_poly.type
_entity_poly.pdbx_seq_one_letter_code
_entity_poly.pdbx_strand_id
1 'polypeptide(L)'
;GEKVIMGHTIPAGGDTRTDINLALNILFNHPNTGPFIARQMIQRLVTSNPSPEYIGRVAAAFNDNGEGVRGDLKAVVKAVLLDEEALNGATTNPATFGKVREPLLFVSHLFRAFHAQKEDNTLYLGDQPLYRYASYGFNGTGYTKQEGPLESLTVFNHFTPEDAPYSLKKEGLVAPEFEVFGTDGVHQQLLGLINKDGFIYETHEVTAELQLDAETALMEAGKYDELLDRLNTLLLGGGMSAITRNTIKGYIEQQENIPSDKRVRYVISLVMASPDYAVQR
;
A
#
# COMPACT_ATOMS: atom_id res chain seq x y z
N GLY A 1 -14.41 -31.63 -27.18
CA GLY A 1 -15.83 -31.91 -26.92
C GLY A 1 -16.54 -30.62 -26.59
N GLU A 2 -17.87 -30.63 -26.56
CA GLU A 2 -18.69 -29.51 -26.09
C GLU A 2 -18.34 -29.16 -24.64
N LYS A 3 -18.42 -27.87 -24.29
CA LYS A 3 -18.12 -27.37 -22.93
C LYS A 3 -19.26 -26.48 -22.46
N VAL A 4 -19.61 -26.57 -21.17
CA VAL A 4 -20.62 -25.70 -20.55
C VAL A 4 -19.96 -24.88 -19.46
N ILE A 5 -20.07 -23.55 -19.54
CA ILE A 5 -19.47 -22.60 -18.59
C ILE A 5 -20.56 -21.62 -18.16
N MET A 6 -20.85 -21.55 -16.86
CA MET A 6 -21.86 -20.63 -16.29
C MET A 6 -23.22 -20.68 -17.02
N GLY A 7 -23.64 -21.87 -17.46
CA GLY A 7 -24.89 -22.07 -18.21
C GLY A 7 -24.82 -21.72 -19.70
N HIS A 8 -23.68 -21.25 -20.21
CA HIS A 8 -23.44 -21.03 -21.63
C HIS A 8 -22.72 -22.23 -22.26
N THR A 9 -23.18 -22.65 -23.44
CA THR A 9 -22.56 -23.74 -24.20
C THR A 9 -21.53 -23.19 -25.18
N ILE A 10 -20.31 -23.72 -25.11
CA ILE A 10 -19.26 -23.53 -26.11
C ILE A 10 -19.29 -24.75 -27.05
N PRO A 11 -19.55 -24.56 -28.36
CA PRO A 11 -19.69 -25.66 -29.31
C PRO A 11 -18.45 -26.55 -29.41
N ALA A 12 -18.66 -27.82 -29.76
CA ALA A 12 -17.56 -28.71 -30.12
C ALA A 12 -16.93 -28.31 -31.46
N GLY A 13 -15.62 -28.56 -31.62
CA GLY A 13 -14.90 -28.36 -32.89
C GLY A 13 -14.17 -27.03 -33.04
N GLY A 14 -14.19 -26.17 -32.01
CA GLY A 14 -13.32 -24.99 -31.93
C GLY A 14 -11.85 -25.32 -31.63
N ASP A 15 -10.96 -24.37 -31.88
CA ASP A 15 -9.58 -24.43 -31.42
C ASP A 15 -9.45 -23.88 -29.97
N THR A 16 -8.34 -24.24 -29.31
CA THR A 16 -8.09 -23.87 -27.90
C THR A 16 -8.21 -22.38 -27.63
N ARG A 17 -7.72 -21.52 -28.54
CA ARG A 17 -7.70 -20.07 -28.31
C ARG A 17 -9.11 -19.49 -28.44
N THR A 18 -9.88 -19.97 -29.40
CA THR A 18 -11.28 -19.58 -29.57
C THR A 18 -12.12 -19.97 -28.36
N ASP A 19 -11.95 -21.19 -27.86
CA ASP A 19 -12.68 -21.66 -26.68
C ASP A 19 -12.31 -20.86 -25.42
N ILE A 20 -11.04 -20.51 -25.23
CA ILE A 20 -10.60 -19.64 -24.13
C ILE A 20 -11.22 -18.24 -24.26
N ASN A 21 -11.21 -17.64 -25.44
CA ASN A 21 -11.81 -16.31 -25.65
C ASN A 21 -13.32 -16.32 -25.38
N LEU A 22 -14.04 -17.37 -25.78
CA LEU A 22 -15.47 -17.52 -25.48
C LEU A 22 -15.70 -17.65 -23.97
N ALA A 23 -14.91 -18.48 -23.28
CA ALA A 23 -14.97 -18.62 -21.83
C ALA A 23 -14.71 -17.28 -21.11
N LEU A 24 -13.67 -16.56 -21.52
CA LEU A 24 -13.34 -15.24 -20.97
C LEU A 24 -14.44 -14.22 -21.24
N ASN A 25 -15.05 -14.21 -22.43
CA ASN A 25 -16.18 -13.34 -22.74
C ASN A 25 -17.41 -13.64 -21.89
N ILE A 26 -17.70 -14.92 -21.62
CA ILE A 26 -18.79 -15.31 -20.71
C ILE A 26 -18.51 -14.76 -19.31
N LEU A 27 -17.30 -14.96 -18.78
CA LEU A 27 -16.92 -14.47 -17.46
C LEU A 27 -16.93 -12.94 -17.39
N PHE A 28 -16.38 -12.26 -18.39
CA PHE A 28 -16.31 -10.80 -18.44
C PHE A 28 -17.70 -10.14 -18.45
N ASN A 29 -18.64 -10.73 -19.18
CA ASN A 29 -20.01 -10.23 -19.28
C ASN A 29 -20.93 -10.74 -18.16
N HIS A 30 -20.45 -11.60 -17.28
CA HIS A 30 -21.24 -12.07 -16.16
C HIS A 30 -21.61 -10.89 -15.21
N PRO A 31 -22.85 -10.82 -14.71
CA PRO A 31 -23.30 -9.71 -13.85
C PRO A 31 -22.44 -9.49 -12.60
N ASN A 32 -21.92 -10.56 -12.01
CA ASN A 32 -21.08 -10.47 -10.80
C ASN A 32 -19.67 -9.92 -11.06
N THR A 33 -19.21 -9.84 -12.30
CA THR A 33 -17.83 -9.42 -12.60
C THR A 33 -17.58 -7.96 -12.25
N GLY A 34 -18.55 -7.07 -12.53
CA GLY A 34 -18.45 -5.66 -12.16
C GLY A 34 -18.31 -5.46 -10.65
N PRO A 35 -19.27 -5.95 -9.83
CA PRO A 35 -19.18 -5.89 -8.37
C PRO A 35 -17.93 -6.56 -7.79
N PHE A 36 -17.50 -7.69 -8.35
CA PHE A 36 -16.29 -8.39 -7.93
C PHE A 36 -15.04 -7.52 -8.12
N ILE A 37 -14.84 -6.98 -9.33
CA ILE A 37 -13.70 -6.10 -9.62
C ILE A 37 -13.78 -4.82 -8.81
N ALA A 38 -14.97 -4.22 -8.67
CA ALA A 38 -15.18 -3.02 -7.87
C ALA A 38 -14.73 -3.21 -6.42
N ARG A 39 -15.20 -4.27 -5.75
CA ARG A 39 -14.79 -4.58 -4.36
C ARG A 39 -13.28 -4.73 -4.24
N GLN A 40 -12.65 -5.50 -5.14
CA GLN A 40 -11.19 -5.69 -5.11
C GLN A 40 -10.44 -4.38 -5.28
N MET A 41 -10.81 -3.56 -6.27
CA MET A 41 -10.12 -2.31 -6.55
C MET A 41 -10.25 -1.31 -5.39
N ILE A 42 -11.44 -1.21 -4.79
CA ILE A 42 -11.65 -0.34 -3.63
C ILE A 42 -10.82 -0.82 -2.43
N GLN A 43 -10.80 -2.12 -2.14
CA GLN A 43 -10.01 -2.69 -1.05
C GLN A 43 -8.52 -2.43 -1.23
N ARG A 44 -7.99 -2.55 -2.45
CA ARG A 44 -6.57 -2.33 -2.72
C ARG A 44 -6.17 -0.85 -2.71
N LEU A 45 -7.08 0.06 -3.01
CA LEU A 45 -6.75 1.47 -3.22
C LEU A 45 -7.20 2.41 -2.09
N VAL A 46 -8.28 2.08 -1.37
CA VAL A 46 -8.96 3.06 -0.50
C VAL A 46 -9.26 2.48 0.88
N THR A 47 -10.12 1.46 0.98
CA THR A 47 -10.58 0.95 2.29
C THR A 47 -10.93 -0.52 2.25
N SER A 48 -10.61 -1.25 3.33
CA SER A 48 -10.90 -2.68 3.45
C SER A 48 -12.41 -2.97 3.52
N ASN A 49 -13.22 -2.02 4.00
CA ASN A 49 -14.65 -2.21 4.28
C ASN A 49 -15.54 -1.18 3.55
N PRO A 50 -15.60 -1.21 2.20
CA PRO A 50 -16.44 -0.28 1.45
C PRO A 50 -17.93 -0.60 1.57
N SER A 51 -18.78 0.42 1.52
CA SER A 51 -20.23 0.23 1.49
C SER A 51 -20.71 -0.50 0.22
N PRO A 52 -21.86 -1.21 0.28
CA PRO A 52 -22.50 -1.77 -0.91
C PRO A 52 -22.80 -0.71 -1.98
N GLU A 53 -23.14 0.51 -1.59
CA GLU A 53 -23.42 1.62 -2.49
C GLU A 53 -22.17 2.08 -3.24
N TYR A 54 -21.03 2.16 -2.56
CA TYR A 54 -19.74 2.48 -3.18
C TYR A 54 -19.31 1.39 -4.18
N ILE A 55 -19.43 0.11 -3.79
CA ILE A 55 -19.21 -1.02 -4.72
C ILE A 55 -20.15 -0.90 -5.93
N GLY A 56 -21.42 -0.56 -5.72
CA GLY A 56 -22.42 -0.39 -6.77
C GLY A 56 -22.06 0.70 -7.78
N ARG A 57 -21.60 1.87 -7.32
CA ARG A 57 -21.20 2.99 -8.20
C ARG A 57 -19.97 2.64 -9.03
N VAL A 58 -18.95 2.01 -8.43
CA VAL A 58 -17.76 1.57 -9.17
C VAL A 58 -18.09 0.43 -10.14
N ALA A 59 -18.97 -0.50 -9.75
CA ALA A 59 -19.45 -1.55 -10.64
C ALA A 59 -20.23 -0.99 -11.83
N ALA A 60 -21.00 0.08 -11.65
CA ALA A 60 -21.67 0.78 -12.74
C ALA A 60 -20.65 1.35 -13.75
N ALA A 61 -19.58 1.99 -13.26
CA ALA A 61 -18.48 2.49 -14.11
C ALA A 61 -17.71 1.37 -14.82
N PHE A 62 -17.58 0.19 -14.19
CA PHE A 62 -17.06 -1.00 -14.87
C PHE A 62 -18.01 -1.49 -15.97
N ASN A 63 -19.31 -1.47 -15.71
CA ASN A 63 -20.31 -1.95 -16.66
C ASN A 63 -20.43 -1.05 -17.89
N ASP A 64 -20.27 0.26 -17.70
CA ASP A 64 -20.32 1.29 -18.73
C ASP A 64 -19.53 2.52 -18.27
N ASN A 65 -18.52 2.94 -19.05
CA ASN A 65 -17.71 4.12 -18.78
C ASN A 65 -18.40 5.46 -19.13
N GLY A 66 -19.66 5.43 -19.56
CA GLY A 66 -20.42 6.58 -20.08
C GLY A 66 -20.42 6.68 -21.61
N GLU A 67 -19.66 5.82 -22.29
CA GLU A 67 -19.59 5.71 -23.76
C GLU A 67 -20.04 4.32 -24.25
N GLY A 68 -20.61 3.49 -23.37
CA GLY A 68 -21.01 2.11 -23.68
C GLY A 68 -19.85 1.12 -23.63
N VAL A 69 -18.68 1.51 -23.11
CA VAL A 69 -17.51 0.63 -23.03
C VAL A 69 -17.44 -0.01 -21.65
N ARG A 70 -17.62 -1.34 -21.62
CA ARG A 70 -17.43 -2.16 -20.43
C ARG A 70 -15.95 -2.41 -20.15
N GLY A 71 -15.56 -2.37 -18.89
CA GLY A 71 -14.22 -2.76 -18.43
C GLY A 71 -13.13 -1.70 -18.64
N ASP A 72 -13.50 -0.44 -18.88
CA ASP A 72 -12.53 0.66 -18.95
C ASP A 72 -11.91 0.93 -17.56
N LEU A 73 -10.69 0.45 -17.35
CA LEU A 73 -9.98 0.59 -16.07
C LEU A 73 -9.70 2.05 -15.70
N LYS A 74 -9.59 2.96 -16.67
CA LYS A 74 -9.41 4.39 -16.38
C LYS A 74 -10.68 4.96 -15.73
N ALA A 75 -11.84 4.61 -16.26
CA ALA A 75 -13.12 5.00 -15.69
C ALA A 75 -13.34 4.37 -14.31
N VAL A 76 -13.00 3.09 -14.16
CA VAL A 76 -13.10 2.37 -12.88
C VAL A 76 -12.21 2.99 -11.80
N VAL A 77 -10.91 3.21 -12.07
CA VAL A 77 -10.00 3.81 -11.10
C VAL A 77 -10.45 5.23 -10.72
N LYS A 78 -10.95 6.00 -11.69
CA LYS A 78 -11.54 7.33 -11.42
C LYS A 78 -12.76 7.22 -10.51
N ALA A 79 -13.66 6.28 -10.76
CA ALA A 79 -14.84 6.06 -9.93
C ALA A 79 -14.48 5.61 -8.51
N VAL A 80 -13.41 4.81 -8.34
CA VAL A 80 -12.87 4.47 -7.02
C VAL A 80 -12.36 5.74 -6.32
N LEU A 81 -11.38 6.43 -6.90
CA LEU A 81 -10.65 7.48 -6.18
C LEU A 81 -11.44 8.77 -5.98
N LEU A 82 -12.50 9.01 -6.76
CA LEU A 82 -13.32 10.23 -6.67
C LEU A 82 -14.69 9.99 -6.03
N ASP A 83 -14.93 8.80 -5.48
CA ASP A 83 -16.16 8.51 -4.77
C ASP A 83 -16.28 9.34 -3.49
N GLU A 84 -17.50 9.72 -3.10
CA GLU A 84 -17.74 10.47 -1.86
C GLU A 84 -17.22 9.72 -0.63
N GLU A 85 -17.36 8.40 -0.60
CA GLU A 85 -16.86 7.58 0.50
C GLU A 85 -15.34 7.55 0.51
N ALA A 86 -14.68 7.54 -0.65
CA ALA A 86 -13.23 7.64 -0.74
C ALA A 86 -12.69 8.97 -0.22
N LEU A 87 -13.40 10.07 -0.51
CA LEU A 87 -12.97 11.42 -0.15
C LEU A 87 -13.30 11.79 1.30
N ASN A 88 -14.43 11.31 1.84
CA ASN A 88 -14.96 11.75 3.13
C ASN A 88 -15.07 10.63 4.17
N GLY A 89 -14.83 9.37 3.79
CA GLY A 89 -15.03 8.19 4.65
C GLY A 89 -14.25 8.24 5.96
N ALA A 90 -13.04 8.81 5.94
CA ALA A 90 -12.24 8.98 7.16
C ALA A 90 -12.91 9.89 8.19
N THR A 91 -13.76 10.82 7.74
CA THR A 91 -14.51 11.75 8.60
C THR A 91 -15.88 11.18 8.97
N THR A 92 -16.58 10.56 8.02
CA THR A 92 -17.95 10.05 8.23
C THR A 92 -17.97 8.71 8.97
N ASN A 93 -16.93 7.89 8.82
CA ASN A 93 -16.79 6.59 9.48
C ASN A 93 -15.35 6.32 9.99
N PRO A 94 -14.84 7.13 10.93
CA PRO A 94 -13.45 7.07 11.40
C PRO A 94 -13.06 5.76 12.10
N ALA A 95 -14.04 4.96 12.53
CA ALA A 95 -13.79 3.73 13.26
C ALA A 95 -13.39 2.57 12.34
N THR A 96 -13.97 2.49 11.14
CA THR A 96 -13.76 1.35 10.23
C THR A 96 -13.24 1.73 8.85
N PHE A 97 -13.22 3.02 8.52
CA PHE A 97 -12.73 3.50 7.24
C PHE A 97 -11.19 3.51 7.17
N GLY A 98 -10.70 3.23 5.97
CA GLY A 98 -9.29 3.07 5.65
C GLY A 98 -8.89 1.61 5.50
N LYS A 99 -7.58 1.40 5.39
CA LYS A 99 -6.96 0.07 5.32
C LYS A 99 -5.58 0.10 5.96
N VAL A 100 -5.06 -1.07 6.34
CA VAL A 100 -3.69 -1.12 6.86
C VAL A 100 -2.70 -0.90 5.71
N ARG A 101 -1.61 -0.17 5.97
CA ARG A 101 -0.54 0.02 4.99
C ARG A 101 0.24 -1.28 4.84
N GLU A 102 0.21 -1.84 3.64
CA GLU A 102 0.97 -3.04 3.26
C GLU A 102 2.50 -2.83 3.38
N PRO A 103 3.29 -3.88 3.67
CA PRO A 103 4.74 -3.83 3.75
C PRO A 103 5.43 -3.11 2.58
N LEU A 104 5.03 -3.42 1.34
CA LEU A 104 5.61 -2.80 0.17
C LEU A 104 5.28 -1.31 0.09
N LEU A 105 4.05 -0.93 0.44
CA LEU A 105 3.63 0.47 0.49
C LEU A 105 4.32 1.23 1.61
N PHE A 106 4.62 0.57 2.72
CA PHE A 106 5.38 1.13 3.83
C PHE A 106 6.76 1.63 3.37
N VAL A 107 7.53 0.77 2.70
CA VAL A 107 8.87 1.09 2.20
C VAL A 107 8.80 2.08 1.02
N SER A 108 7.86 1.86 0.09
CA SER A 108 7.72 2.74 -1.08
C SER A 108 7.32 4.16 -0.71
N HIS A 109 6.45 4.32 0.29
CA HIS A 109 6.04 5.64 0.79
C HIS A 109 7.22 6.37 1.40
N LEU A 110 7.96 5.72 2.28
CA LEU A 110 9.17 6.28 2.91
C LEU A 110 10.19 6.76 1.89
N PHE A 111 10.49 5.93 0.88
CA PHE A 111 11.44 6.30 -0.18
C PHE A 111 10.96 7.48 -1.00
N ARG A 112 9.67 7.51 -1.33
CA ARG A 112 9.07 8.62 -2.07
C ARG A 112 9.04 9.90 -1.25
N ALA A 113 8.78 9.81 0.05
CA ALA A 113 8.65 10.95 0.96
C ALA A 113 9.96 11.72 1.13
N PHE A 114 11.10 11.00 1.15
CA PHE A 114 12.43 11.58 1.35
C PHE A 114 13.36 11.36 0.16
N HIS A 115 12.78 11.22 -1.03
CA HIS A 115 13.51 11.15 -2.31
C HIS A 115 14.70 10.19 -2.29
N ALA A 116 14.55 8.99 -1.74
CA ALA A 116 15.65 8.05 -1.53
C ALA A 116 16.49 7.87 -2.80
N GLN A 117 17.81 8.04 -2.68
CA GLN A 117 18.76 7.93 -3.78
C GLN A 117 19.75 6.80 -3.51
N LYS A 118 20.27 6.19 -4.56
CA LYS A 118 21.45 5.32 -4.41
C LYS A 118 22.70 6.19 -4.29
N GLU A 119 23.63 5.85 -3.40
CA GLU A 119 24.91 6.58 -3.23
C GLU A 119 25.73 6.69 -4.55
N ASP A 120 25.56 5.75 -5.49
CA ASP A 120 26.46 5.60 -6.67
C ASP A 120 25.83 5.93 -8.05
N ASN A 121 24.95 6.92 -8.20
CA ASN A 121 24.52 7.46 -9.51
C ASN A 121 24.28 6.43 -10.66
N THR A 122 23.02 6.03 -10.88
CA THR A 122 22.47 5.37 -12.09
C THR A 122 23.28 4.22 -12.71
N LEU A 123 22.78 2.98 -12.59
CA LEU A 123 23.32 1.85 -13.35
C LEU A 123 22.90 1.98 -14.82
N TYR A 124 23.73 1.52 -15.75
CA TYR A 124 23.42 1.52 -17.19
C TYR A 124 23.47 0.10 -17.77
N LEU A 125 22.58 -0.20 -18.72
CA LEU A 125 22.69 -1.36 -19.61
C LEU A 125 23.04 -0.87 -21.01
N GLY A 126 24.34 -0.81 -21.31
CA GLY A 126 24.82 -0.04 -22.46
C GLY A 126 24.64 1.46 -22.19
N ASP A 127 23.98 2.19 -23.09
CA ASP A 127 23.71 3.63 -22.93
C ASP A 127 22.36 3.94 -22.24
N GLN A 128 21.63 2.93 -21.78
CA GLN A 128 20.31 3.11 -21.17
C GLN A 128 20.40 3.12 -19.64
N PRO A 129 19.91 4.16 -18.94
CA PRO A 129 19.85 4.15 -17.48
C PRO A 129 18.89 3.05 -17.00
N LEU A 130 19.43 2.09 -16.26
CA LEU A 130 18.69 1.10 -15.50
C LEU A 130 18.41 1.63 -14.08
N TYR A 131 17.13 1.71 -13.73
CA TYR A 131 16.69 1.63 -12.34
C TYR A 131 16.86 0.18 -11.87
N ARG A 132 18.10 -0.29 -11.74
CA ARG A 132 18.33 -1.58 -11.10
C ARG A 132 18.07 -1.38 -9.62
N TYR A 133 16.86 -1.73 -9.19
CA TYR A 133 16.62 -2.25 -7.86
C TYR A 133 17.46 -3.53 -7.75
N ALA A 134 18.78 -3.42 -7.53
CA ALA A 134 19.51 -4.52 -6.92
C ALA A 134 18.97 -4.54 -5.48
N SER A 135 17.82 -5.20 -5.42
CA SER A 135 16.91 -5.44 -4.35
C SER A 135 17.49 -5.05 -2.98
N TYR A 136 16.91 -4.04 -2.34
CA TYR A 136 16.28 -4.28 -1.04
C TYR A 136 15.85 -5.74 -1.06
N GLY A 137 16.48 -6.67 -0.35
CA GLY A 137 16.33 -8.11 -0.60
C GLY A 137 14.87 -8.55 -0.63
N PHE A 138 14.22 -8.36 -1.78
CA PHE A 138 12.86 -8.74 -2.12
C PHE A 138 12.83 -10.25 -2.34
N ASN A 139 13.99 -10.91 -2.26
CA ASN A 139 14.12 -12.34 -2.15
C ASN A 139 13.87 -12.75 -0.71
N GLY A 140 12.65 -13.21 -0.43
CA GLY A 140 12.38 -14.34 0.47
C GLY A 140 12.75 -14.24 1.95
N THR A 141 13.15 -13.09 2.50
CA THR A 141 13.65 -13.02 3.89
C THR A 141 12.72 -12.36 4.91
N GLY A 142 11.45 -12.12 4.55
CA GLY A 142 10.39 -11.84 5.54
C GLY A 142 10.08 -10.36 5.83
N TYR A 143 10.77 -9.40 5.21
CA TYR A 143 10.52 -7.96 5.44
C TYR A 143 9.39 -7.39 4.59
N THR A 144 9.38 -7.71 3.30
CA THR A 144 8.25 -7.43 2.39
C THR A 144 7.16 -8.48 2.52
N LYS A 145 7.33 -9.44 3.44
CA LYS A 145 6.36 -10.51 3.72
C LYS A 145 5.83 -11.19 2.44
N GLN A 146 6.75 -11.44 1.49
CA GLN A 146 6.47 -12.08 0.19
C GLN A 146 5.68 -11.23 -0.81
N GLU A 147 5.74 -9.91 -0.67
CA GLU A 147 5.23 -8.93 -1.65
C GLU A 147 6.24 -8.59 -2.77
N GLY A 148 7.32 -9.37 -2.91
CA GLY A 148 8.28 -9.24 -4.01
C GLY A 148 7.69 -9.69 -5.36
N PRO A 149 8.22 -9.20 -6.50
CA PRO A 149 7.86 -9.73 -7.81
C PRO A 149 8.03 -11.25 -7.87
N LEU A 150 7.00 -11.96 -8.33
CA LEU A 150 6.95 -13.43 -8.40
C LEU A 150 6.96 -14.17 -7.05
N GLU A 151 6.72 -13.49 -5.93
CA GLU A 151 6.69 -14.11 -4.59
C GLU A 151 5.29 -14.39 -4.04
N SER A 152 4.23 -14.09 -4.79
CA SER A 152 2.87 -14.39 -4.35
C SER A 152 2.68 -15.90 -4.17
N LEU A 153 2.31 -16.31 -2.96
CA LEU A 153 2.11 -17.73 -2.61
C LEU A 153 0.83 -18.33 -3.23
N THR A 154 -0.08 -17.48 -3.73
CA THR A 154 -1.38 -17.92 -4.22
C THR A 154 -1.76 -17.25 -5.53
N VAL A 155 -2.73 -17.82 -6.25
CA VAL A 155 -3.33 -17.17 -7.43
C VAL A 155 -4.23 -15.98 -7.07
N PHE A 156 -4.50 -15.77 -5.78
CA PHE A 156 -5.35 -14.70 -5.24
C PHE A 156 -4.54 -13.49 -4.76
N ASN A 157 -3.27 -13.42 -5.17
CA ASN A 157 -2.30 -12.40 -4.75
C ASN A 157 -1.76 -12.62 -3.32
N HIS A 158 -1.13 -11.60 -2.73
CA HIS A 158 -0.42 -11.69 -1.43
C HIS A 158 -1.32 -11.90 -0.21
N PHE A 159 -2.62 -11.61 -0.32
CA PHE A 159 -3.59 -11.79 0.77
C PHE A 159 -5.02 -11.90 0.23
N THR A 160 -5.87 -12.61 0.97
CA THR A 160 -7.24 -12.91 0.58
C THR A 160 -8.20 -11.78 0.96
N PRO A 161 -9.17 -11.43 0.09
CA PRO A 161 -9.99 -10.22 0.26
C PRO A 161 -10.95 -10.21 1.46
N GLU A 162 -11.09 -11.35 2.13
CA GLU A 162 -12.03 -11.56 3.24
C GLU A 162 -11.32 -11.88 4.56
N ASP A 163 -9.99 -11.86 4.58
CA ASP A 163 -9.27 -12.11 5.82
C ASP A 163 -9.35 -10.94 6.79
N ALA A 164 -9.21 -11.28 8.07
CA ALA A 164 -9.21 -10.36 9.19
C ALA A 164 -8.85 -11.10 10.49
N PRO A 165 -8.25 -10.39 11.47
CA PRO A 165 -8.20 -10.84 12.85
C PRO A 165 -9.60 -11.16 13.40
N TYR A 166 -9.68 -12.11 14.35
CA TYR A 166 -10.95 -12.54 14.95
C TYR A 166 -11.78 -11.38 15.52
N SER A 167 -11.12 -10.37 16.11
CA SER A 167 -11.78 -9.19 16.67
C SER A 167 -12.53 -8.36 15.64
N LEU A 168 -12.11 -8.36 14.37
CA LEU A 168 -12.81 -7.66 13.29
C LEU A 168 -13.85 -8.57 12.62
N LYS A 169 -13.52 -9.85 12.42
CA LYS A 169 -14.46 -10.84 11.86
C LYS A 169 -15.76 -10.96 12.65
N LYS A 170 -15.69 -10.93 14.00
CA LYS A 170 -16.89 -10.98 14.87
C LYS A 170 -17.84 -9.79 14.65
N GLU A 171 -17.33 -8.68 14.10
CA GLU A 171 -18.07 -7.45 13.81
C GLU A 171 -18.50 -7.37 12.34
N GLY A 172 -18.24 -8.43 11.55
CA GLY A 172 -18.52 -8.48 10.12
C GLY A 172 -17.55 -7.67 9.27
N LEU A 173 -16.41 -7.25 9.83
CA LEU A 173 -15.39 -6.47 9.14
C LEU A 173 -14.27 -7.36 8.60
N VAL A 174 -13.66 -6.89 7.51
CA VAL A 174 -12.47 -7.47 6.90
C VAL A 174 -11.30 -6.51 7.03
N ALA A 175 -10.09 -7.06 7.07
CA ALA A 175 -8.84 -6.32 7.05
C ALA A 175 -7.78 -7.19 6.37
N PRO A 176 -7.94 -7.39 5.05
CA PRO A 176 -7.17 -8.36 4.26
C PRO A 176 -5.65 -8.20 4.42
N GLU A 177 -5.20 -6.96 4.55
CA GLU A 177 -3.80 -6.61 4.63
C GLU A 177 -3.11 -7.21 5.87
N PHE A 178 -3.85 -7.51 6.95
CA PHE A 178 -3.29 -8.16 8.14
C PHE A 178 -2.79 -9.58 7.89
N GLU A 179 -3.30 -10.29 6.88
CA GLU A 179 -2.88 -11.66 6.54
C GLU A 179 -1.36 -11.70 6.29
N VAL A 180 -0.84 -10.67 5.62
CA VAL A 180 0.58 -10.52 5.27
C VAL A 180 1.46 -10.31 6.50
N PHE A 181 0.94 -9.68 7.55
CA PHE A 181 1.73 -9.41 8.75
C PHE A 181 1.93 -10.67 9.61
N GLY A 182 0.99 -11.61 9.56
CA GLY A 182 1.00 -12.81 10.39
C GLY A 182 1.04 -12.49 11.89
N THR A 183 1.59 -13.39 12.69
CA THR A 183 1.71 -13.24 14.15
C THR A 183 2.76 -12.22 14.58
N ASP A 184 3.76 -11.97 13.74
CA ASP A 184 4.86 -11.04 14.04
C ASP A 184 4.47 -9.57 13.87
N GLY A 185 3.29 -9.32 13.27
CA GLY A 185 2.72 -7.99 13.13
C GLY A 185 3.60 -7.00 12.36
N VAL A 186 3.33 -5.71 12.60
CA VAL A 186 4.10 -4.57 12.06
C VAL A 186 5.50 -4.49 12.70
N HIS A 187 5.74 -5.19 13.82
CA HIS A 187 6.96 -5.09 14.62
C HIS A 187 8.23 -5.40 13.82
N GLN A 188 8.23 -6.43 12.97
CA GLN A 188 9.41 -6.79 12.16
C GLN A 188 9.75 -5.73 11.10
N GLN A 189 8.75 -5.02 10.55
CA GLN A 189 9.02 -3.88 9.68
C GLN A 189 9.69 -2.75 10.45
N LEU A 190 9.25 -2.49 11.68
CA LEU A 190 9.78 -1.42 12.53
C LEU A 190 11.19 -1.72 13.06
N LEU A 191 11.47 -2.98 13.43
CA LEU A 191 12.82 -3.38 13.87
C LEU A 191 13.86 -3.20 12.76
N GLY A 192 13.49 -3.44 11.50
CA GLY A 192 14.36 -3.18 10.35
C GLY A 192 14.75 -1.71 10.21
N LEU A 193 13.86 -0.78 10.59
CA LEU A 193 14.12 0.67 10.58
C LEU A 193 15.02 1.10 11.74
N ILE A 194 14.78 0.54 12.93
CA ILE A 194 15.38 0.99 14.20
C ILE A 194 16.77 0.37 14.43
N ASN A 195 16.99 -0.90 14.09
CA ASN A 195 18.17 -1.65 14.54
C ASN A 195 19.43 -1.54 13.65
N LYS A 196 19.39 -0.84 12.51
CA LYS A 196 20.48 -0.86 11.51
C LYS A 196 20.97 0.54 11.07
N ASP A 197 21.16 1.48 11.99
CA ASP A 197 21.53 2.86 11.65
C ASP A 197 20.64 3.45 10.52
N GLY A 198 19.34 3.10 10.60
CA GLY A 198 18.23 3.52 9.74
C GLY A 198 18.58 3.94 8.32
N PHE A 199 18.82 2.98 7.41
CA PHE A 199 18.89 3.10 5.92
C PHE A 199 20.25 2.82 5.25
N ILE A 200 21.32 2.53 5.99
CA ILE A 200 22.55 2.00 5.37
C ILE A 200 22.42 0.47 5.20
N TYR A 201 22.06 0.03 4.00
CA TYR A 201 22.16 -1.37 3.60
C TYR A 201 23.62 -1.72 3.27
N GLU A 202 24.44 -1.99 4.29
CA GLU A 202 25.65 -2.78 4.10
C GLU A 202 25.31 -4.27 4.03
N THR A 203 24.58 -4.67 2.99
CA THR A 203 24.57 -6.06 2.54
C THR A 203 24.81 -6.05 1.04
N HIS A 204 26.08 -6.00 0.65
CA HIS A 204 26.57 -6.14 -0.72
C HIS A 204 25.83 -5.29 -1.78
N GLU A 205 26.39 -4.10 -2.04
CA GLU A 205 26.33 -3.33 -3.31
C GLU A 205 25.15 -2.37 -3.62
N VAL A 206 24.12 -2.24 -2.76
CA VAL A 206 23.11 -1.16 -2.91
C VAL A 206 22.61 -0.59 -1.58
N THR A 207 22.96 0.67 -1.32
CA THR A 207 22.41 1.53 -0.27
C THR A 207 21.37 2.48 -0.87
N ALA A 208 20.22 2.67 -0.20
CA ALA A 208 19.21 3.66 -0.56
C ALA A 208 19.18 4.73 0.54
N GLU A 209 19.79 5.87 0.26
CA GLU A 209 20.00 6.96 1.19
C GLU A 209 18.84 7.96 1.14
N LEU A 210 18.23 8.22 2.29
CA LEU A 210 17.16 9.22 2.41
C LEU A 210 17.74 10.63 2.36
N GLN A 211 17.11 11.51 1.60
CA GLN A 211 17.52 12.91 1.50
C GLN A 211 16.83 13.69 2.63
N LEU A 212 17.56 13.88 3.74
CA LEU A 212 17.03 14.41 5.01
C LEU A 212 17.59 15.78 5.40
N ASP A 213 18.18 16.53 4.46
CA ASP A 213 18.83 17.82 4.74
C ASP A 213 17.86 18.83 5.38
N ALA A 214 16.62 18.89 4.87
CA ALA A 214 15.61 19.80 5.39
C ALA A 214 15.19 19.43 6.83
N GLU A 215 14.96 18.15 7.08
CA GLU A 215 14.58 17.62 8.39
C GLU A 215 15.71 17.77 9.41
N THR A 216 16.95 17.54 8.98
CA THR A 216 18.17 17.70 9.80
C THR A 216 18.37 19.16 10.17
N ALA A 217 18.24 20.09 9.22
CA ALA A 217 18.34 21.52 9.49
C ALA A 217 17.27 22.00 10.49
N LEU A 218 16.03 21.51 10.40
CA LEU A 218 14.97 21.81 11.36
C LEU A 218 15.29 21.26 12.76
N MET A 219 15.84 20.04 12.83
CA MET A 219 16.27 19.42 14.10
C MET A 219 17.39 20.22 14.76
N GLU A 220 18.43 20.61 14.01
CA GLU A 220 19.56 21.40 14.49
C GLU A 220 19.16 22.80 14.96
N ALA A 221 18.20 23.41 14.29
CA ALA A 221 17.65 24.72 14.66
C ALA A 221 16.69 24.67 15.87
N GLY A 222 16.41 23.48 16.43
CA GLY A 222 15.44 23.31 17.51
C GLY A 222 13.99 23.57 17.09
N LYS A 223 13.70 23.55 15.78
CA LYS A 223 12.37 23.83 15.20
C LYS A 223 11.51 22.57 15.15
N TYR A 224 11.27 21.97 16.31
CA TYR A 224 10.63 20.66 16.41
C TYR A 224 9.18 20.66 15.91
N ASP A 225 8.41 21.72 16.15
CA ASP A 225 7.03 21.80 15.65
C ASP A 225 6.98 21.87 14.12
N GLU A 226 7.89 22.64 13.49
CA GLU A 226 8.01 22.70 12.02
C GLU A 226 8.44 21.35 11.44
N LEU A 227 9.35 20.63 12.11
CA LEU A 227 9.73 19.26 11.74
C LEU A 227 8.51 18.32 11.77
N LEU A 228 7.72 18.36 12.85
CA LEU A 228 6.55 17.50 13.00
C LEU A 228 5.42 17.87 12.02
N ASP A 229 5.24 19.15 11.70
CA ASP A 229 4.30 19.60 10.65
C ASP A 229 4.69 19.06 9.27
N ARG A 230 5.99 19.10 8.96
CA ARG A 230 6.53 18.54 7.72
C ARG A 230 6.32 17.03 7.65
N LEU A 231 6.65 16.29 8.70
CA LEU A 231 6.45 14.84 8.75
C LEU A 231 4.96 14.47 8.72
N ASN A 232 4.11 15.25 9.37
CA ASN A 232 2.65 15.09 9.28
C ASN A 232 2.16 15.18 7.83
N THR A 233 2.69 16.15 7.07
CA THR A 233 2.34 16.31 5.65
C THR A 233 2.87 15.15 4.81
N LEU A 234 4.14 14.81 4.94
CA LEU A 234 4.82 13.82 4.09
C LEU A 234 4.34 12.38 4.36
N LEU A 235 4.12 12.02 5.62
CA LEU A 235 3.86 10.64 6.03
C LEU A 235 2.39 10.38 6.42
N LEU A 236 1.67 11.39 6.89
CA LEU A 236 0.34 11.21 7.49
C LEU A 236 -0.77 11.98 6.76
N GLY A 237 -0.46 12.70 5.67
CA GLY A 237 -1.45 13.50 4.94
C GLY A 237 -2.14 14.58 5.78
N GLY A 238 -1.51 15.02 6.88
CA GLY A 238 -2.09 15.97 7.83
C GLY A 238 -2.77 15.34 9.05
N GLY A 239 -2.92 14.01 9.10
CA GLY A 239 -3.67 13.27 10.12
C GLY A 239 -2.95 12.97 11.45
N MET A 240 -1.80 13.58 11.74
CA MET A 240 -1.07 13.34 12.99
C MET A 240 -1.91 13.74 14.21
N SER A 241 -2.19 12.77 15.08
CA SER A 241 -2.92 13.03 16.32
C SER A 241 -2.06 13.85 17.30
N ALA A 242 -2.73 14.58 18.19
CA ALA A 242 -2.07 15.31 19.26
C ALA A 242 -1.27 14.39 20.19
N ILE A 243 -1.73 13.14 20.37
CA ILE A 243 -1.05 12.13 21.19
C ILE A 243 0.30 11.78 20.54
N THR A 244 0.28 11.35 19.26
CA THR A 244 1.50 11.01 18.51
C THR A 244 2.47 12.19 18.50
N ARG A 245 1.99 13.41 18.21
CA ARG A 245 2.80 14.62 18.21
C ARG A 245 3.49 14.86 19.54
N ASN A 246 2.74 14.86 20.64
CA ASN A 246 3.28 15.15 21.97
C ASN A 246 4.24 14.06 22.46
N THR A 247 3.95 12.79 22.17
CA THR A 247 4.85 11.67 22.49
C THR A 247 6.18 11.80 21.76
N ILE A 248 6.17 12.10 20.47
CA ILE A 248 7.40 12.25 19.68
C ILE A 248 8.17 13.50 20.11
N LYS A 249 7.49 14.62 20.37
CA LYS A 249 8.13 15.84 20.87
C LYS A 249 8.85 15.61 22.21
N GLY A 250 8.19 14.93 23.15
CA GLY A 250 8.82 14.55 24.42
C GLY A 250 10.03 13.63 24.24
N TYR A 251 10.01 12.73 23.26
CA TYR A 251 11.20 11.93 22.91
C TYR A 251 12.35 12.80 22.38
N ILE A 252 12.06 13.73 21.46
CA ILE A 252 13.06 14.64 20.88
C ILE A 252 13.77 15.44 21.97
N GLU A 253 13.03 16.01 22.91
CA GLU A 253 13.55 16.84 24.01
C GLU A 253 14.39 16.05 25.03
N GLN A 254 14.15 14.74 25.17
CA GLN A 254 14.92 13.89 26.10
C GLN A 254 16.22 13.34 25.52
N GLN A 255 16.39 13.38 24.20
CA GLN A 255 17.48 12.71 23.48
C GLN A 255 18.46 13.69 22.81
N GLU A 256 18.70 14.86 23.42
CA GLU A 256 19.60 15.89 22.87
C GLU A 256 21.06 15.43 22.69
N ASN A 257 21.47 14.38 23.40
CA ASN A 257 22.82 13.81 23.28
C ASN A 257 23.06 13.00 22.00
N ILE A 258 22.00 12.69 21.25
CA ILE A 258 22.09 11.97 19.98
C ILE A 258 22.31 12.99 18.85
N PRO A 259 23.22 12.75 17.89
CA PRO A 259 23.38 13.62 16.72
C PRO A 259 22.05 13.88 15.97
N SER A 260 21.88 15.09 15.44
CA SER A 260 20.63 15.53 14.80
C SER A 260 20.19 14.65 13.64
N ASP A 261 21.13 14.22 12.80
CA ASP A 261 20.90 13.31 11.67
C ASP A 261 20.29 11.97 12.14
N LYS A 262 20.82 11.40 13.24
CA LYS A 262 20.29 10.17 13.84
C LYS A 262 18.94 10.40 14.52
N ARG A 263 18.75 11.52 15.22
CA ARG A 263 17.46 11.87 15.85
C ARG A 263 16.35 11.98 14.82
N VAL A 264 16.61 12.59 13.66
CA VAL A 264 15.61 12.69 12.57
C VAL A 264 15.16 11.29 12.13
N ARG A 265 16.09 10.35 11.92
CA ARG A 265 15.75 8.96 11.53
C ARG A 265 14.91 8.25 12.59
N TYR A 266 15.20 8.45 13.88
CA TYR A 266 14.36 7.92 14.95
C TYR A 266 12.97 8.55 14.98
N VAL A 267 12.88 9.87 14.80
CA VAL A 267 11.60 10.57 14.73
C VAL A 267 10.75 10.06 13.56
N ILE A 268 11.33 9.91 12.37
CA ILE A 268 10.66 9.31 11.21
C ILE A 268 10.18 7.88 11.55
N SER A 269 11.03 7.08 12.17
CA SER A 269 10.69 5.71 12.57
C SER A 269 9.53 5.68 13.57
N LEU A 270 9.50 6.59 14.54
CA LEU A 270 8.42 6.72 15.52
C LEU A 270 7.10 7.16 14.86
N VAL A 271 7.16 8.10 13.91
CA VAL A 271 5.98 8.48 13.11
C VAL A 271 5.46 7.25 12.37
N MET A 272 6.32 6.50 11.69
CA MET A 272 5.90 5.32 10.93
C MET A 272 5.47 4.14 11.80
N ALA A 273 5.93 4.07 13.05
CA ALA A 273 5.49 3.10 14.05
C ALA A 273 4.12 3.46 14.67
N SER A 274 3.65 4.69 14.48
CA SER A 274 2.43 5.16 15.12
C SER A 274 1.17 4.52 14.49
N PRO A 275 0.08 4.38 15.26
CA PRO A 275 -1.22 4.00 14.71
C PRO A 275 -1.71 4.95 13.62
N ASP A 276 -1.39 6.25 13.75
CA ASP A 276 -1.73 7.29 12.77
C ASP A 276 -1.10 7.00 11.41
N TYR A 277 0.11 6.42 11.40
CA TYR A 277 0.70 5.94 10.16
C TYR A 277 0.12 4.59 9.77
N ALA A 278 0.06 3.60 10.64
CA ALA A 278 -0.30 2.21 10.27
C ALA A 278 -1.57 2.08 9.41
N VAL A 279 -2.56 2.95 9.61
CA VAL A 279 -3.80 2.99 8.82
C VAL A 279 -3.73 4.09 7.75
N GLN A 280 -3.98 3.71 6.50
CA GLN A 280 -4.19 4.62 5.38
C GLN A 280 -5.64 5.09 5.37
N ARG A 281 -5.85 6.41 5.30
CA ARG A 281 -7.14 7.08 5.32
C ARG A 281 -7.18 8.23 4.33
#